data_AF-A0A1E3X7V6-F1
#
_entry.id   AF-A0A1E3X7V6-F1
#
_cell.length_a   1.000
_cell.length_b   1.000
_cell.length_c   1.000
_cell.angle_alpha   90.00
_cell.angle_beta   90.00
_cell.angle_gamma   90.00
#
_symmetry.space_group_name_H-M   'P 1'
#
loop_
_entity.id
_entity.type
_entity.pdbx_description
1 polymer ?
#
loop_
_entity_poly.entity_id
_entity_poly.type
_entity_poly.pdbx_seq_one_letter_code
_entity_poly.pdbx_strand_id
1 'polypeptide(L)'
;MEVFLEEKAFTNIIMSAAEVFKHECYGCLLGYKLDSSIIVETAIPFQTAERSFSAAELKRKQRAVIEKVLKTFPKLKAVGEYHSHPQRGDIKGSVTLSDSDIENIKMEDLEIVIAINDKQRSRQWKYNEDMTLSGSFSDYYFRMAAYYYNGYTNHEPLRTMLWCPSATGLRYKKGK
;
A
#
# COMPACT_ATOMS: atom_id res chain seq x y z
N MET A 1 -3.03 -10.98 11.73
CA MET A 1 -3.76 -10.08 10.81
C MET A 1 -3.45 -10.53 9.41
N GLU A 2 -4.41 -10.49 8.49
CA GLU A 2 -4.22 -10.66 7.04
C GLU A 2 -4.82 -9.46 6.31
N VAL A 3 -4.32 -9.11 5.13
CA VAL A 3 -4.81 -7.96 4.37
C VAL A 3 -5.29 -8.42 3.01
N PHE A 4 -6.53 -8.10 2.65
CA PHE A 4 -7.13 -8.41 1.35
C PHE A 4 -7.36 -7.12 0.58
N LEU A 5 -6.70 -7.01 -0.57
CA LEU A 5 -6.80 -5.88 -1.48
C LEU A 5 -7.80 -6.22 -2.60
N GLU A 6 -8.91 -5.49 -2.67
CA GLU A 6 -9.84 -5.61 -3.77
C GLU A 6 -9.28 -5.01 -5.06
N GLU A 7 -9.86 -5.41 -6.20
CA GLU A 7 -9.43 -4.98 -7.53
C GLU A 7 -9.33 -3.46 -7.69
N LYS A 8 -10.31 -2.74 -7.15
CA LYS A 8 -10.36 -1.28 -7.23
C LYS A 8 -9.22 -0.65 -6.44
N ALA A 9 -8.97 -1.14 -5.22
CA ALA A 9 -7.84 -0.68 -4.41
C ALA A 9 -6.50 -0.95 -5.10
N PHE A 10 -6.32 -2.17 -5.61
CA PHE A 10 -5.12 -2.54 -6.37
C PHE A 10 -4.90 -1.64 -7.58
N THR A 11 -5.93 -1.46 -8.41
CA THR A 11 -5.84 -0.62 -9.61
C THR A 11 -5.50 0.83 -9.25
N ASN A 12 -6.15 1.40 -8.23
CA ASN A 12 -5.88 2.79 -7.81
C ASN A 12 -4.45 2.96 -7.28
N ILE A 13 -3.93 2.01 -6.53
CA ILE A 13 -2.54 2.04 -6.03
C ILE A 13 -1.55 1.96 -7.20
N ILE A 14 -1.75 1.01 -8.12
CA ILE A 14 -0.85 0.83 -9.27
C ILE A 14 -0.85 2.08 -10.17
N MET A 15 -2.03 2.60 -10.48
CA MET A 15 -2.15 3.79 -11.34
C MET A 15 -1.51 5.02 -10.69
N SER A 16 -1.79 5.27 -9.41
CA SER A 16 -1.23 6.42 -8.70
C SER A 16 0.29 6.34 -8.51
N ALA A 17 0.84 5.14 -8.26
CA ALA A 17 2.28 4.94 -8.17
C ALA A 17 2.98 5.15 -9.52
N ALA A 18 2.37 4.68 -10.61
CA ALA A 18 2.91 4.84 -11.96
C ALA A 18 2.84 6.28 -12.47
N GLU A 19 1.75 7.01 -12.18
CA GLU A 19 1.52 8.38 -12.61
C GLU A 19 2.64 9.34 -12.15
N VAL A 20 3.06 9.21 -10.90
CA VAL A 20 4.01 10.15 -10.28
C VAL A 20 5.45 9.66 -10.27
N PHE A 21 5.73 8.48 -10.80
CA PHE A 21 7.09 7.94 -10.91
C PHE A 21 7.98 8.93 -11.69
N LYS A 22 9.09 9.48 -11.15
CA LYS A 22 10.06 9.01 -10.14
C LYS A 22 9.90 9.61 -8.72
N HIS A 23 8.70 10.03 -8.34
CA HIS A 23 8.38 10.56 -7.01
C HIS A 23 7.54 9.57 -6.21
N GLU A 24 7.46 9.79 -4.90
CA GLU A 24 6.59 8.99 -4.03
C GLU A 24 5.12 9.34 -4.29
N CYS A 25 4.26 8.31 -4.37
CA CYS A 25 2.83 8.46 -4.26
C CYS A 25 2.42 8.27 -2.79
N TYR A 26 1.27 8.84 -2.42
CA TYR A 26 0.72 8.70 -1.08
C TYR A 26 -0.80 8.83 -1.10
N GLY A 27 -1.49 8.07 -0.24
CA GLY A 27 -2.94 8.11 -0.15
C GLY A 27 -3.49 7.29 1.02
N CYS A 28 -4.82 7.30 1.14
CA CYS A 28 -5.51 6.50 2.17
C CYS A 28 -6.12 5.22 1.60
N LEU A 29 -6.25 4.23 2.47
CA LEU A 29 -6.91 2.96 2.25
C LEU A 29 -8.27 2.98 2.93
N LEU A 30 -9.33 2.67 2.17
CA LEU A 30 -10.69 2.60 2.69
C LEU A 30 -11.23 1.18 2.62
N GLY A 31 -11.91 0.78 3.70
CA GLY A 31 -12.52 -0.53 3.81
C GLY A 31 -13.02 -0.79 5.21
N TYR A 32 -12.83 -2.02 5.70
CA TYR A 32 -13.25 -2.44 7.03
C TYR A 32 -12.33 -3.50 7.64
N LYS A 33 -12.33 -3.59 8.97
CA LYS A 33 -11.58 -4.57 9.75
C LYS A 33 -12.52 -5.67 10.23
N LEU A 34 -12.02 -6.90 10.21
CA LEU A 34 -12.58 -8.11 10.83
C LEU A 34 -11.60 -8.56 11.92
N ASP A 35 -11.98 -9.55 12.73
CA ASP A 35 -11.18 -9.99 13.88
C ASP A 35 -9.72 -10.37 13.53
N SER A 36 -9.52 -10.96 12.36
CA SER A 36 -8.21 -11.45 11.91
C SER A 36 -7.77 -10.90 10.55
N SER A 37 -8.58 -10.06 9.90
CA SER A 37 -8.28 -9.54 8.57
C SER A 37 -8.75 -8.10 8.33
N ILE A 38 -8.12 -7.43 7.37
CA ILE A 38 -8.50 -6.12 6.87
C ILE A 38 -8.87 -6.27 5.41
N ILE A 39 -10.08 -5.82 5.06
CA ILE A 39 -10.53 -5.76 3.67
C ILE A 39 -10.37 -4.32 3.19
N VAL A 40 -9.57 -4.13 2.14
CA VAL A 40 -9.34 -2.82 1.50
C VAL A 40 -10.13 -2.79 0.20
N GLU A 41 -11.28 -2.10 0.21
CA GLU A 41 -12.19 -2.00 -0.93
C GLU A 41 -11.71 -0.98 -1.98
N THR A 42 -11.10 0.12 -1.53
CA THR A 42 -10.58 1.15 -2.43
C THR A 42 -9.40 1.90 -1.82
N ALA A 43 -8.60 2.51 -2.68
CA ALA A 43 -7.52 3.41 -2.29
C ALA A 43 -7.74 4.78 -2.95
N ILE A 44 -7.45 5.86 -2.22
CA ILE A 44 -7.61 7.23 -2.72
C ILE A 44 -6.26 7.93 -2.67
N PRO A 45 -5.65 8.28 -3.82
CA PRO A 45 -4.43 9.06 -3.84
C PRO A 45 -4.69 10.49 -3.35
N PHE A 46 -3.79 11.00 -2.52
CA PHE A 46 -3.84 12.40 -2.08
C PHE A 46 -3.24 13.30 -3.15
N GLN A 47 -4.09 13.81 -4.05
CA GLN A 47 -3.67 14.65 -5.17
C GLN A 47 -2.81 15.86 -4.75
N THR A 48 -3.12 16.47 -3.60
CA THR A 48 -2.44 17.66 -3.08
C THR A 48 -1.24 17.37 -2.17
N ALA A 49 -0.81 16.11 -2.05
CA ALA A 49 0.39 15.78 -1.30
C ALA A 49 1.62 16.49 -1.89
N GLU A 50 2.44 17.11 -1.04
CA GLU A 50 3.75 17.61 -1.46
C GLU A 50 4.66 16.40 -1.60
N ARG A 51 5.38 16.33 -2.72
CA ARG A 51 6.13 15.13 -3.12
C ARG A 51 7.57 15.47 -3.37
N SER A 52 8.44 14.62 -2.87
CA SER A 52 9.86 14.59 -3.18
C SER A 52 10.24 13.19 -3.68
N PHE A 53 11.53 12.94 -3.85
CA PHE A 53 12.02 11.61 -4.23
C PHE A 53 11.94 10.57 -3.10
N SER A 54 11.77 11.01 -1.85
CA SER A 54 11.88 10.17 -0.65
C SER A 54 10.89 10.57 0.46
N ALA A 55 9.88 11.34 0.11
CA ALA A 55 8.82 11.73 1.03
C ALA A 55 7.62 12.20 0.22
N ALA A 56 6.42 11.78 0.62
CA ALA A 56 5.17 12.38 0.24
C ALA A 56 4.36 12.72 1.50
N GLU A 57 4.04 14.00 1.69
CA GLU A 57 3.33 14.47 2.88
C GLU A 57 2.02 15.15 2.50
N LEU A 58 0.93 14.76 3.16
CA LEU A 58 -0.30 15.53 3.14
C LEU A 58 -0.32 16.52 4.31
N LYS A 59 -0.33 17.81 3.98
CA LYS A 59 -0.51 18.90 4.96
C LYS A 59 -1.67 18.61 5.92
N ARG A 60 -1.45 18.86 7.20
CA ARG A 60 -2.40 18.58 8.30
C ARG A 60 -3.83 19.09 8.04
N LYS A 61 -3.97 20.27 7.43
CA LYS A 61 -5.29 20.85 7.11
C LYS A 61 -6.07 19.98 6.11
N GLN A 62 -5.40 19.50 5.07
CA GLN A 62 -5.99 18.64 4.03
C GLN A 62 -6.35 17.28 4.61
N ARG A 63 -5.45 16.69 5.43
CA ARG A 63 -5.73 15.45 6.15
C ARG A 63 -6.99 15.57 7.02
N ALA A 64 -7.11 16.65 7.80
CA ALA A 64 -8.28 16.87 8.64
C ALA A 64 -9.60 17.00 7.84
N VAL A 65 -9.55 17.58 6.63
CA VAL A 65 -10.72 17.64 5.74
C VAL A 65 -11.14 16.24 5.31
N ILE A 66 -10.18 15.42 4.86
CA ILE A 66 -10.44 14.04 4.42
C ILE A 66 -11.00 13.21 5.57
N GLU A 67 -10.36 13.23 6.74
CA GLU A 67 -10.83 12.52 7.93
C GLU A 67 -12.24 12.96 8.34
N LYS A 68 -12.56 14.26 8.25
CA LYS A 68 -13.89 14.79 8.56
C LYS A 68 -14.95 14.25 7.59
N VAL A 69 -14.65 14.15 6.31
CA VAL A 69 -15.57 13.58 5.30
C VAL A 69 -15.72 12.07 5.48
N LEU A 70 -14.63 11.34 5.71
CA LEU A 70 -14.69 9.89 5.90
C LEU A 70 -15.50 9.49 7.14
N LYS A 71 -15.52 10.33 8.18
CA LYS A 71 -16.38 10.10 9.36
C LYS A 71 -17.87 10.06 9.02
N THR A 72 -18.32 10.74 7.95
CA THR A 72 -19.72 10.74 7.53
C THR A 72 -20.07 9.57 6.61
N PHE A 73 -19.11 8.76 6.18
CA PHE A 73 -19.38 7.60 5.34
C PHE A 73 -19.96 6.47 6.19
N PRO A 74 -21.10 5.88 5.78
CA PRO A 74 -21.82 4.92 6.60
C PRO A 74 -21.11 3.56 6.72
N LYS A 75 -20.34 3.15 5.70
CA LYS A 75 -19.69 1.83 5.64
C LYS A 75 -18.17 1.91 5.56
N LEU A 76 -17.65 2.69 4.62
CA LEU A 76 -16.20 2.82 4.41
C LEU A 76 -15.54 3.60 5.54
N LYS A 77 -14.51 3.01 6.14
CA LYS A 77 -13.64 3.66 7.12
C LYS A 77 -12.21 3.69 6.58
N ALA A 78 -11.43 4.68 7.03
CA ALA A 78 -9.99 4.63 6.87
C ALA A 78 -9.47 3.42 7.67
N VAL A 79 -8.78 2.51 6.97
CA VAL A 79 -8.16 1.33 7.58
C VAL A 79 -6.64 1.42 7.58
N GLY A 80 -6.09 2.40 6.88
CA GLY A 80 -4.66 2.54 6.68
C GLY A 80 -4.30 3.58 5.63
N GLU A 81 -3.02 3.59 5.28
CA GLU A 81 -2.42 4.46 4.27
C GLU A 81 -1.52 3.63 3.35
N TYR A 82 -1.10 4.22 2.25
CA TYR A 82 -0.12 3.63 1.35
C TYR A 82 0.78 4.69 0.76
N HIS A 83 2.03 4.32 0.50
CA HIS A 83 2.97 5.13 -0.27
C HIS A 83 3.86 4.28 -1.18
N SER A 84 4.53 4.93 -2.13
CA SER A 84 5.53 4.27 -2.96
C SER A 84 6.96 4.71 -2.65
N HIS A 85 7.89 3.78 -2.79
CA HIS A 85 9.32 4.02 -2.86
C HIS A 85 9.78 3.86 -4.32
N PRO A 86 9.99 4.96 -5.07
CA PRO A 86 10.42 4.90 -6.45
C PRO A 86 11.91 4.61 -6.58
N GLN A 87 12.29 3.96 -7.68
CA GLN A 87 13.70 3.89 -8.09
C GLN A 87 14.31 5.28 -8.27
N ARG A 88 15.51 5.48 -7.75
CA ARG A 88 16.31 6.70 -7.92
C ARG A 88 17.64 6.38 -8.60
N GLY A 89 17.78 6.80 -9.86
CA GLY A 89 18.95 6.41 -10.67
C GLY A 89 19.07 4.89 -10.71
N ASP A 90 20.20 4.37 -10.25
CA ASP A 90 20.46 2.93 -10.18
C ASP A 90 19.97 2.27 -8.88
N ILE A 91 19.58 3.06 -7.88
CA ILE A 91 19.08 2.56 -6.59
C ILE A 91 17.62 2.15 -6.76
N LYS A 92 17.35 0.85 -6.61
CA LYS A 92 16.00 0.30 -6.68
C LYS A 92 15.18 0.69 -5.45
N GLY A 93 13.93 1.06 -5.67
CA GLY A 93 12.95 1.20 -4.61
C GLY A 93 12.76 -0.13 -3.88
N SER A 94 12.48 -0.07 -2.58
CA SER A 94 12.30 -1.22 -1.69
C SER A 94 10.99 -1.10 -0.93
N VAL A 95 10.41 -2.22 -0.53
CA VAL A 95 9.18 -2.26 0.30
C VAL A 95 9.49 -2.23 1.80
N THR A 96 10.74 -1.93 2.16
CA THR A 96 11.17 -1.81 3.55
C THR A 96 10.76 -0.43 4.05
N LEU A 97 10.15 -0.37 5.24
CA LEU A 97 9.84 0.89 5.91
C LEU A 97 11.14 1.64 6.23
N SER A 98 11.13 2.94 5.99
CA SER A 98 12.13 3.86 6.53
C SER A 98 11.86 4.13 8.01
N ASP A 99 12.85 4.70 8.71
CA ASP A 99 12.67 5.12 10.11
C ASP A 99 11.52 6.13 10.24
N SER A 100 11.39 7.05 9.27
CA SER A 100 10.28 8.00 9.24
C SER A 100 8.92 7.33 9.04
N ASP A 101 8.82 6.23 8.29
CA ASP A 101 7.56 5.51 8.14
C ASP A 101 7.15 4.85 9.46
N ILE A 102 8.12 4.27 10.17
CA ILE A 102 7.91 3.64 11.48
C ILE A 102 7.47 4.67 12.52
N GLU A 103 8.05 5.87 12.53
CA GLU A 103 7.69 6.94 13.45
C GLU A 103 6.26 7.49 13.22
N ASN A 104 5.78 7.45 11.97
CA ASN A 104 4.50 8.05 11.60
C ASN A 104 3.30 7.09 11.62
N ILE A 105 3.54 5.78 11.70
CA ILE A 105 2.46 4.79 11.72
C ILE A 105 1.68 4.84 13.05
N LYS A 106 0.35 4.83 12.97
CA LYS A 106 -0.51 4.91 14.16
C LYS A 106 -0.93 3.52 14.64
N MET A 107 -1.33 3.43 15.90
CA MET A 107 -1.87 2.21 16.46
C MET A 107 -3.09 1.75 15.64
N GLU A 108 -3.09 0.47 15.29
CA GLU A 108 -4.03 -0.21 14.40
C GLU A 108 -4.06 0.30 12.95
N ASP A 109 -3.04 1.03 12.49
CA ASP A 109 -2.92 1.35 11.06
C ASP A 109 -2.39 0.17 10.25
N LEU A 110 -2.93 0.07 9.04
CA LEU A 110 -2.34 -0.67 7.94
C LEU A 110 -1.50 0.29 7.10
N GLU A 111 -0.26 -0.09 6.81
CA GLU A 111 0.58 0.60 5.82
C GLU A 111 0.84 -0.33 4.65
N ILE A 112 0.55 0.10 3.42
CA ILE A 112 0.97 -0.62 2.21
C ILE A 112 2.10 0.16 1.54
N VAL A 113 3.27 -0.46 1.45
CA VAL A 113 4.46 0.11 0.80
C VAL A 113 4.64 -0.49 -0.59
N ILE A 114 4.81 0.36 -1.60
CA ILE A 114 4.98 -0.05 -3.00
C ILE A 114 6.37 0.34 -3.51
N ALA A 115 7.24 -0.64 -3.73
CA ALA A 115 8.43 -0.40 -4.54
C ALA A 115 8.06 -0.39 -6.02
N ILE A 116 8.33 0.72 -6.71
CA ILE A 116 8.17 0.85 -8.17
C ILE A 116 9.53 1.09 -8.82
N ASN A 117 9.84 0.30 -9.84
CA ASN A 117 11.15 0.29 -10.50
C ASN A 117 11.01 0.19 -12.01
N ASP A 118 12.02 0.65 -12.76
CA ASP A 118 12.10 0.38 -14.20
C ASP A 118 12.17 -1.13 -14.43
N LYS A 119 11.27 -1.64 -15.27
CA LYS A 119 11.17 -3.05 -15.62
C LYS A 119 12.37 -3.48 -16.46
N GLN A 120 13.13 -4.43 -15.94
CA GLN A 120 14.19 -5.11 -16.69
C GLN A 120 13.65 -6.27 -17.53
N ARG A 121 12.63 -6.97 -17.00
CA ARG A 121 11.92 -8.06 -17.68
C ARG A 121 10.48 -8.13 -17.19
N SER A 122 9.57 -8.52 -18.06
CA SER A 122 8.18 -8.76 -17.65
C SER A 122 8.11 -9.92 -16.65
N ARG A 123 7.34 -9.75 -15.57
CA ARG A 123 7.09 -10.78 -14.56
C ARG A 123 5.59 -10.91 -14.31
N GLN A 124 5.08 -12.13 -14.38
CA GLN A 124 3.73 -12.43 -13.92
C GLN A 124 3.60 -12.11 -12.42
N TRP A 125 2.43 -11.64 -12.03
CA TRP A 125 2.10 -11.36 -10.65
C TRP A 125 2.11 -12.64 -9.81
N LYS A 126 2.74 -12.58 -8.64
CA LYS A 126 2.81 -13.69 -7.68
C LYS A 126 2.96 -13.22 -6.24
N TYR A 127 2.49 -14.07 -5.33
CA TYR A 127 2.87 -14.02 -3.92
C TYR A 127 4.30 -14.55 -3.75
N ASN A 128 5.08 -13.89 -2.91
CA ASN A 128 6.43 -14.29 -2.55
C ASN A 128 6.45 -14.84 -1.11
N GLU A 129 7.50 -15.59 -0.78
CA GLU A 129 7.67 -16.21 0.54
C GLU A 129 7.79 -15.18 1.67
N ASP A 130 8.29 -13.97 1.37
CA ASP A 130 8.44 -12.87 2.31
C ASP A 130 7.16 -12.03 2.50
N MET A 131 6.00 -12.62 2.21
CA MET A 131 4.65 -12.04 2.34
C MET A 131 4.38 -10.85 1.40
N THR A 132 5.21 -10.65 0.38
CA THR A 132 5.03 -9.59 -0.61
C THR A 132 4.29 -10.08 -1.85
N LEU A 133 3.65 -9.14 -2.54
CA LEU A 133 3.07 -9.32 -3.86
C LEU A 133 3.93 -8.59 -4.90
N SER A 134 4.24 -9.21 -6.04
CA SER A 134 5.01 -8.51 -7.07
C SER A 134 4.68 -8.96 -8.48
N GLY A 135 4.82 -8.05 -9.45
CA GLY A 135 4.59 -8.30 -10.87
C GLY A 135 4.98 -7.09 -11.71
N SER A 136 4.66 -7.13 -13.00
CA SER A 136 4.93 -6.04 -13.93
C SER A 136 3.68 -5.58 -14.65
N PHE A 137 3.58 -4.27 -14.87
CA PHE A 137 2.67 -3.65 -15.83
C PHE A 137 3.45 -2.64 -16.66
N SER A 138 3.24 -2.65 -17.98
CA SER A 138 3.95 -1.79 -18.93
C SER A 138 5.45 -1.76 -18.60
N ASP A 139 6.07 -0.59 -18.44
CA ASP A 139 7.51 -0.43 -18.20
C ASP A 139 7.94 -0.49 -16.73
N TYR A 140 7.04 -0.93 -15.84
CA TYR A 140 7.28 -0.92 -14.41
C TYR A 140 7.30 -2.32 -13.80
N TYR A 141 8.18 -2.53 -12.83
CA TYR A 141 8.14 -3.63 -11.90
C TYR A 141 7.68 -3.12 -10.54
N PHE A 142 6.65 -3.77 -10.00
CA PHE A 142 6.05 -3.46 -8.72
C PHE A 142 6.33 -4.57 -7.72
N ARG A 143 6.63 -4.18 -6.48
CA ARG A 143 6.60 -5.04 -5.30
C ARG A 143 5.83 -4.31 -4.21
N MET A 144 4.95 -5.01 -3.53
CA MET A 144 4.05 -4.46 -2.52
C MET A 144 4.19 -5.27 -1.23
N ALA A 145 4.27 -4.59 -0.10
CA ALA A 145 4.22 -5.19 1.23
C ALA A 145 3.15 -4.50 2.07
N ALA A 146 2.51 -5.25 2.96
CA ALA A 146 1.63 -4.70 3.98
C ALA A 146 2.30 -4.82 5.35
N TYR A 147 2.16 -3.77 6.14
CA TYR A 147 2.58 -3.70 7.54
C TYR A 147 1.38 -3.35 8.40
N TYR A 148 1.22 -4.04 9.52
CA TYR A 148 0.17 -3.75 10.47
C TYR A 148 0.79 -3.46 11.83
N TYR A 149 0.43 -2.33 12.42
CA TYR A 149 0.90 -1.97 13.75
C TYR A 149 -0.20 -2.22 14.79
N ASN A 150 0.02 -3.20 15.67
CA ASN A 150 -0.97 -3.59 16.68
C ASN A 150 -0.82 -2.83 18.02
N GLY A 151 0.18 -1.95 18.16
CA GLY A 151 0.44 -1.17 19.37
C GLY A 151 1.06 -1.93 20.56
N TYR A 152 1.27 -3.25 20.45
CA TYR A 152 1.80 -4.09 21.54
C TYR A 152 3.26 -4.51 21.32
N THR A 153 3.80 -4.38 20.11
CA THR A 153 5.17 -4.75 19.76
C THR A 153 6.04 -3.50 19.66
N ASN A 154 6.89 -3.20 20.66
CA ASN A 154 8.04 -2.26 20.65
C ASN A 154 8.05 -1.10 19.62
N HIS A 155 6.89 -0.50 19.32
CA HIS A 155 6.69 0.41 18.18
C HIS A 155 7.07 -0.10 16.79
N GLU A 156 7.21 -1.41 16.57
CA GLU A 156 7.55 -1.96 15.25
C GLU A 156 6.32 -2.52 14.52
N PRO A 157 6.01 -2.03 13.31
CA PRO A 157 4.98 -2.59 12.44
C PRO A 157 5.35 -4.00 11.98
N LEU A 158 4.41 -4.93 12.05
CA LEU A 158 4.63 -6.30 11.63
C LEU A 158 4.26 -6.46 10.16
N ARG A 159 5.18 -7.01 9.36
CA ARG A 159 4.85 -7.41 7.99
C ARG A 159 3.78 -8.49 8.03
N THR A 160 2.74 -8.31 7.23
CA THR A 160 1.57 -9.18 7.17
C THR A 160 1.30 -9.65 5.74
N MET A 161 0.61 -10.77 5.61
CA MET A 161 0.22 -11.31 4.31
C MET A 161 -0.70 -10.34 3.56
N LEU A 162 -0.32 -9.98 2.33
CA LEU A 162 -1.10 -9.16 1.41
C LEU A 162 -1.67 -10.02 0.29
N TRP A 163 -2.96 -10.29 0.36
CA TRP A 163 -3.73 -11.02 -0.64
C TRP A 163 -4.34 -10.06 -1.67
N CYS A 164 -4.18 -10.35 -2.96
CA CYS A 164 -4.79 -9.57 -4.05
C CYS A 164 -5.14 -10.50 -5.22
N PRO A 165 -6.30 -11.19 -5.15
CA PRO A 165 -6.68 -12.16 -6.18
C PRO A 165 -6.73 -11.59 -7.59
N SER A 166 -7.11 -10.31 -7.75
CA SER A 166 -7.14 -9.65 -9.07
C SER A 166 -5.76 -9.47 -9.69
N ALA A 167 -4.68 -9.47 -8.89
CA ALA A 167 -3.32 -9.40 -9.42
C ALA A 167 -2.85 -10.75 -9.97
N THR A 168 -3.06 -11.83 -9.20
CA THR A 168 -2.54 -13.18 -9.53
C THR A 168 -3.53 -14.06 -10.31
N GLY A 169 -4.78 -13.61 -10.45
CA GLY A 169 -5.93 -14.44 -10.77
C GLY A 169 -6.40 -15.27 -9.56
N LEU A 170 -7.66 -15.75 -9.62
CA LEU A 170 -8.20 -16.73 -8.67
C LEU A 170 -7.50 -18.08 -8.85
N ARG A 171 -6.49 -18.37 -8.03
CA ARG A 171 -5.95 -19.73 -7.94
C ARG A 171 -6.72 -20.52 -6.89
N TYR A 172 -7.84 -21.11 -7.31
CA TYR A 172 -8.54 -22.12 -6.50
C TYR A 172 -7.61 -23.33 -6.35
N LYS A 173 -6.93 -23.46 -5.21
CA LYS A 173 -6.32 -24.75 -4.83
C LYS A 173 -7.46 -25.65 -4.37
N LYS A 174 -7.88 -26.60 -5.22
CA LYS A 174 -8.55 -27.80 -4.71
C LYS A 174 -7.59 -28.43 -3.70
N GLY A 175 -8.02 -28.51 -2.43
CA GLY A 175 -7.35 -29.36 -1.45
C GLY A 175 -7.20 -30.76 -2.05
N LYS A 176 -5.99 -31.32 -1.91
CA LYS A 176 -5.78 -32.75 -2.14
C LYS A 176 -6.47 -33.54 -1.03
#